data_AF-A0A1H7H1C9-F1
#
_entry.id   AF-A0A1H7H1C9-F1
#
_cell.length_a   1.000
_cell.length_b   1.000
_cell.length_c   1.000
_cell.angle_alpha   90.00
_cell.angle_beta   90.00
_cell.angle_gamma   90.00
#
_symmetry.space_group_name_H-M   'P 1'
#
loop_
_entity.id
_entity.type
_entity.pdbx_description
1 polymer ?
#
loop_
_entity_poly.entity_id
_entity_poly.type
_entity_poly.pdbx_seq_one_letter_code
_entity_poly.pdbx_strand_id
1 'polypeptide(L)'
;MSLSLKQIKIGVAALLLVLTAVIYFRSSEKPAPLPPMTVQEKKARFIALAVPAVNRVYDDLMKQYRAVKSTLDSGKSNAQIEKLMVEYKAANHQELLMALKPHPKSIALAQAAMESSWATSRFFLAANNIFGVWSYNENEPRIAALNKRGKKTIWLKKYPSLEASIYDYYRILSRGDAYKAFRKTLMTSNDPFLLVTKLDNYSEKGSAYGEELRAIIKFNHFDDYDNFDRSNKASRIN
;
A
#
# COMPACT_ATOMS: atom_id res chain seq x y z
N MET A 1 32.62 41.57 -17.92
CA MET A 1 32.77 41.40 -16.46
C MET A 1 32.53 39.94 -16.11
N SER A 2 33.57 39.18 -15.76
CA SER A 2 33.42 37.82 -15.24
C SER A 2 33.07 37.87 -13.76
N LEU A 3 32.10 37.07 -13.33
CA LEU A 3 31.73 36.94 -11.92
C LEU A 3 32.86 36.25 -11.16
N SER A 4 33.21 36.79 -9.99
CA SER A 4 34.18 36.14 -9.10
C SER A 4 33.65 34.80 -8.57
N LEU A 5 34.55 33.87 -8.27
CA LEU A 5 34.22 32.56 -7.70
C LEU A 5 33.36 32.67 -6.42
N LYS A 6 33.53 33.75 -5.65
CA LYS A 6 32.74 34.06 -4.45
C LYS A 6 31.29 34.42 -4.79
N GLN A 7 31.07 35.22 -5.84
CA GLN A 7 29.73 35.58 -6.32
C GLN A 7 28.98 34.37 -6.88
N ILE A 8 29.67 33.46 -7.58
CA ILE A 8 29.10 32.21 -8.08
C ILE A 8 28.64 31.31 -6.91
N LYS A 9 29.49 31.12 -5.89
CA LYS A 9 29.15 30.31 -4.70
C LYS A 9 27.95 30.86 -3.93
N ILE A 10 27.86 32.18 -3.77
CA ILE A 10 26.73 32.84 -3.11
C ILE A 10 25.44 32.63 -3.93
N GLY A 11 25.51 32.77 -5.27
CA GLY A 11 24.36 32.52 -6.15
C GLY A 11 23.85 31.07 -6.08
N VAL A 12 24.75 30.09 -6.08
CA VAL A 12 24.39 28.67 -5.95
C VAL A 12 23.76 28.35 -4.59
N ALA A 13 24.30 28.91 -3.49
CA ALA A 13 23.76 28.72 -2.15
C ALA A 13 22.35 29.33 -2.00
N ALA A 14 22.12 30.52 -2.56
CA ALA A 14 20.81 31.17 -2.57
C ALA A 14 19.79 30.36 -3.38
N LEU A 15 20.18 29.83 -4.54
CA LEU A 15 19.30 28.98 -5.36
C LEU A 15 18.90 27.69 -4.63
N LEU A 16 19.85 27.04 -3.95
CA LEU A 16 19.58 25.85 -3.12
C LEU A 16 18.64 26.16 -1.95
N LEU A 17 18.79 27.31 -1.29
CA LEU A 17 17.89 27.77 -0.24
C LEU A 17 16.48 28.04 -0.74
N VAL A 18 16.34 28.64 -1.93
CA VAL A 18 15.02 28.86 -2.55
C VAL A 18 14.38 27.53 -2.95
N LEU A 19 15.15 26.60 -3.53
CA LEU A 19 14.67 25.25 -3.87
C LEU A 19 14.21 24.50 -2.62
N THR A 20 15.00 24.51 -1.54
CA THR A 20 14.62 23.85 -0.28
C THR A 20 13.42 24.54 0.37
N ALA A 21 13.35 25.87 0.35
CA ALA A 21 12.19 26.62 0.85
C ALA A 21 10.92 26.33 0.02
N VAL A 22 11.01 26.23 -1.31
CA VAL A 22 9.89 25.87 -2.19
C VAL A 22 9.45 24.42 -1.96
N ILE A 23 10.39 23.49 -1.79
CA ILE A 23 10.10 22.09 -1.44
C ILE A 23 9.44 22.00 -0.05
N TYR A 24 9.93 22.78 0.91
CA TYR A 24 9.38 22.87 2.26
C TYR A 24 7.97 23.46 2.26
N PHE A 25 7.76 24.55 1.52
CA PHE A 25 6.46 25.24 1.40
C PHE A 25 5.43 24.35 0.67
N ARG A 26 5.82 23.69 -0.43
CA ARG A 26 4.95 22.69 -1.08
C ARG A 26 4.67 21.47 -0.20
N SER A 27 5.59 21.11 0.69
CA SER A 27 5.39 20.01 1.64
C SER A 27 4.49 20.37 2.80
N SER A 28 4.33 21.67 3.11
CA SER A 28 3.51 22.19 4.20
C SER A 28 2.10 22.60 3.78
N GLU A 29 1.82 22.71 2.48
CA GLU A 29 0.45 22.90 1.99
C GLU A 29 -0.43 21.69 2.34
N LYS A 30 -1.42 21.91 3.20
CA LYS A 30 -2.50 20.94 3.39
C LYS A 30 -3.25 20.83 2.05
N PRO A 31 -3.53 19.63 1.55
CA PRO A 31 -4.33 19.49 0.34
C PRO A 31 -5.68 20.20 0.57
N ALA A 32 -6.13 20.94 -0.44
CA ALA A 32 -7.44 21.58 -0.39
C ALA A 32 -8.50 20.55 -0.02
N PRO A 33 -9.47 20.90 0.85
CA PRO A 33 -10.55 19.99 1.20
C PRO A 33 -11.29 19.59 -0.08
N LEU A 34 -11.64 18.30 -0.18
CA LEU A 34 -12.47 17.83 -1.29
C LEU A 34 -13.84 18.54 -1.23
N PRO A 35 -14.45 18.83 -2.38
CA PRO A 35 -15.83 19.30 -2.39
C PRO A 35 -16.74 18.27 -1.70
N PRO A 36 -17.89 18.70 -1.14
CA PRO A 36 -18.91 17.78 -0.66
C PRO A 36 -19.27 16.75 -1.74
N MET A 37 -19.34 15.48 -1.35
CA MET A 37 -19.64 14.36 -2.25
C MET A 37 -20.59 13.38 -1.59
N THR A 38 -21.50 12.84 -2.38
CA THR A 38 -22.32 11.67 -2.06
C THR A 38 -21.44 10.43 -1.84
N VAL A 39 -22.01 9.39 -1.22
CA VAL A 39 -21.30 8.12 -1.02
C VAL A 39 -20.94 7.48 -2.37
N GLN A 40 -21.82 7.60 -3.35
CA GLN A 40 -21.65 7.06 -4.71
C GLN A 40 -20.46 7.73 -5.42
N GLU A 41 -20.34 9.07 -5.35
CA GLU A 41 -19.21 9.80 -5.92
C GLU A 41 -17.89 9.44 -5.25
N LYS A 42 -17.87 9.29 -3.92
CA LYS A 42 -16.68 8.84 -3.19
C LYS A 42 -16.23 7.46 -3.67
N LYS A 43 -17.18 6.52 -3.82
CA LYS A 43 -16.90 5.16 -4.31
C LYS A 43 -16.39 5.17 -5.75
N ALA A 44 -17.00 5.94 -6.64
CA ALA A 44 -16.56 6.06 -8.03
C ALA A 44 -15.13 6.61 -8.13
N ARG A 45 -14.84 7.68 -7.39
CA ARG A 45 -13.48 8.25 -7.30
C ARG A 45 -12.49 7.27 -6.70
N PHE A 46 -12.88 6.56 -5.63
CA PHE A 46 -12.05 5.52 -5.02
C PHE A 46 -11.67 4.45 -6.05
N ILE A 47 -12.64 3.91 -6.79
CA ILE A 47 -12.40 2.90 -7.82
C ILE A 47 -11.44 3.41 -8.88
N ALA A 48 -11.67 4.62 -9.40
CA ALA A 48 -10.83 5.23 -10.45
C ALA A 48 -9.36 5.40 -10.03
N LEU A 49 -9.10 5.60 -8.74
CA LEU A 49 -7.75 5.76 -8.19
C LEU A 49 -7.12 4.42 -7.75
N ALA A 50 -7.85 3.65 -6.94
CA ALA A 50 -7.31 2.50 -6.23
C ALA A 50 -7.16 1.26 -7.12
N VAL A 51 -8.13 0.97 -7.98
CA VAL A 51 -8.10 -0.23 -8.83
C VAL A 51 -6.88 -0.28 -9.74
N PRO A 52 -6.56 0.75 -10.56
CA PRO A 52 -5.37 0.69 -11.42
C PRO A 52 -4.07 0.59 -10.61
N ALA A 53 -3.97 1.28 -9.47
CA ALA A 53 -2.79 1.23 -8.61
C ALA A 53 -2.61 -0.15 -7.94
N VAL A 54 -3.70 -0.76 -7.45
CA VAL A 54 -3.69 -2.11 -6.88
C VAL A 54 -3.34 -3.14 -7.94
N ASN A 55 -3.90 -3.04 -9.16
CA ASN A 55 -3.56 -3.94 -10.27
C ASN A 55 -2.07 -3.90 -10.58
N ARG A 56 -1.49 -2.71 -10.77
CA ARG A 56 -0.05 -2.56 -11.06
C ARG A 56 0.84 -3.22 -10.01
N VAL A 57 0.61 -2.90 -8.73
CA VAL A 57 1.42 -3.45 -7.63
C VAL A 57 1.22 -4.95 -7.49
N TYR A 58 -0.02 -5.43 -7.61
CA TYR A 58 -0.31 -6.87 -7.56
C TYR A 58 0.39 -7.63 -8.68
N ASP A 59 0.35 -7.11 -9.92
CA ASP A 59 0.99 -7.75 -11.07
C ASP A 59 2.51 -7.83 -10.91
N ASP A 60 3.14 -6.77 -10.40
CA ASP A 60 4.58 -6.76 -10.10
C ASP A 60 4.95 -7.78 -9.02
N LEU A 61 4.20 -7.82 -7.92
CA LEU A 61 4.41 -8.79 -6.84
C LEU A 61 4.18 -10.22 -7.30
N MET A 62 3.12 -10.46 -8.09
CA MET A 62 2.80 -11.79 -8.60
C MET A 62 3.83 -12.26 -9.63
N LYS A 63 4.38 -11.35 -10.44
CA LYS A 63 5.50 -11.63 -11.34
C LYS A 63 6.75 -12.04 -10.54
N GLN A 64 7.09 -11.32 -9.48
CA GLN A 64 8.20 -11.68 -8.58
C GLN A 64 7.98 -13.06 -7.94
N TYR A 65 6.79 -13.31 -7.38
CA TYR A 65 6.43 -14.60 -6.80
C TYR A 65 6.59 -15.75 -7.80
N ARG A 66 6.04 -15.62 -9.01
CA ARG A 66 6.13 -16.64 -10.07
C ARG A 66 7.56 -16.91 -10.49
N ALA A 67 8.38 -15.88 -10.65
CA ALA A 67 9.78 -16.02 -11.03
C ALA A 67 10.59 -16.78 -9.96
N VAL A 68 10.40 -16.42 -8.69
CA VAL A 68 11.05 -17.10 -7.55
C VAL A 68 10.56 -18.55 -7.45
N LYS A 69 9.23 -18.78 -7.51
CA LYS A 69 8.66 -20.12 -7.47
C LYS A 69 9.21 -21.01 -8.57
N SER A 70 9.22 -20.54 -9.82
CA SER A 70 9.75 -21.31 -10.96
C SER A 70 11.23 -21.68 -10.78
N THR A 71 12.02 -20.77 -10.21
CA THR A 71 13.45 -21.05 -9.93
C THR A 71 13.59 -22.14 -8.87
N LEU A 72 12.86 -22.03 -7.77
CA LEU A 72 12.90 -22.98 -6.66
C LEU A 72 12.34 -24.36 -7.02
N ASP A 73 11.25 -24.41 -7.81
CA ASP A 73 10.67 -25.66 -8.32
C ASP A 73 11.66 -26.43 -9.20
N SER A 74 12.60 -25.74 -9.85
CA SER A 74 13.68 -26.36 -10.64
C SER A 74 14.86 -26.85 -9.80
N GLY A 75 14.77 -26.78 -8.47
CA GLY A 75 15.84 -27.15 -7.54
C GLY A 75 16.99 -26.14 -7.50
N LYS A 76 16.81 -24.93 -8.04
CA LYS A 76 17.84 -23.88 -8.11
C LYS A 76 17.60 -22.80 -7.04
N SER A 77 18.68 -22.14 -6.64
CA SER A 77 18.65 -20.85 -5.92
C SER A 77 19.61 -19.87 -6.60
N ASN A 78 19.53 -18.58 -6.25
CA ASN A 78 20.44 -17.55 -6.73
C ASN A 78 20.55 -16.40 -5.71
N ALA A 79 21.53 -15.51 -5.91
CA ALA A 79 21.79 -14.39 -4.99
C ALA A 79 20.57 -13.47 -4.76
N GLN A 80 19.67 -13.35 -5.75
CA GLN A 80 18.45 -12.57 -5.60
C GLN A 80 17.44 -13.24 -4.65
N ILE A 81 17.33 -14.57 -4.69
CA ILE A 81 16.50 -15.34 -3.76
C ILE A 81 17.06 -15.22 -2.34
N GLU A 82 18.37 -15.36 -2.14
CA GLU A 82 19.00 -15.20 -0.82
C GLU A 82 18.76 -13.80 -0.24
N LYS A 83 18.87 -12.76 -1.08
CA LYS A 83 18.54 -11.38 -0.68
C LYS A 83 17.07 -11.24 -0.25
N LEU A 84 16.14 -11.87 -0.97
CA LEU A 84 14.72 -11.85 -0.61
C LEU A 84 14.46 -12.62 0.68
N MET A 85 15.15 -13.73 0.94
CA MET A 85 15.04 -14.45 2.21
C MET A 85 15.41 -13.56 3.39
N VAL A 86 16.51 -12.79 3.28
CA VAL A 86 16.90 -11.81 4.30
C VAL A 86 15.87 -10.68 4.42
N GLU A 87 15.42 -10.12 3.30
CA GLU A 87 14.47 -9.00 3.30
C GLU A 87 13.13 -9.36 3.98
N TYR A 88 12.59 -10.53 3.63
CA TYR A 88 11.32 -11.06 4.13
C TYR A 88 11.45 -11.88 5.42
N LYS A 89 12.68 -12.03 5.95
CA LYS A 89 12.98 -12.80 7.17
C LYS A 89 12.49 -14.24 7.08
N ALA A 90 12.63 -14.87 5.91
CA ALA A 90 12.20 -16.24 5.68
C ALA A 90 13.30 -17.23 6.10
N ALA A 91 12.96 -18.22 6.92
CA ALA A 91 13.91 -19.24 7.38
C ALA A 91 14.23 -20.28 6.30
N ASN A 92 13.35 -20.45 5.32
CA ASN A 92 13.49 -21.41 4.24
C ASN A 92 12.71 -20.97 2.99
N HIS A 93 12.90 -21.69 1.88
CA HIS A 93 12.24 -21.41 0.60
C HIS A 93 10.70 -21.44 0.67
N GLN A 94 10.12 -22.31 1.49
CA GLN A 94 8.66 -22.38 1.65
C GLN A 94 8.12 -21.12 2.34
N GLU A 95 8.79 -20.65 3.39
CA GLU A 95 8.46 -19.38 4.04
C GLU A 95 8.62 -18.19 3.13
N LEU A 96 9.65 -18.19 2.27
CA LEU A 96 9.83 -17.14 1.28
C LEU A 96 8.64 -17.11 0.30
N LEU A 97 8.23 -18.27 -0.23
CA LEU A 97 7.08 -18.34 -1.14
C LEU A 97 5.78 -17.89 -0.47
N MET A 98 5.57 -18.23 0.81
CA MET A 98 4.44 -17.72 1.60
C MET A 98 4.47 -16.20 1.75
N ALA A 99 5.66 -15.61 1.95
CA ALA A 99 5.83 -14.18 2.10
C ALA A 99 5.64 -13.40 0.79
N LEU A 100 6.10 -13.97 -0.33
CA LEU A 100 6.06 -13.31 -1.64
C LEU A 100 4.70 -13.39 -2.34
N LYS A 101 3.89 -14.42 -2.08
CA LYS A 101 2.60 -14.57 -2.75
C LYS A 101 1.66 -13.43 -2.35
N PRO A 102 1.26 -12.53 -3.28
CA PRO A 102 0.30 -11.48 -2.95
C PRO A 102 -1.09 -12.08 -2.74
N HIS A 103 -1.83 -11.56 -1.75
CA HIS A 103 -3.22 -11.95 -1.53
C HIS A 103 -4.15 -11.31 -2.58
N PRO A 104 -5.40 -11.79 -2.74
CA PRO A 104 -6.34 -11.26 -3.72
C PRO A 104 -6.52 -9.73 -3.62
N LYS A 105 -6.72 -9.10 -4.77
CA LYS A 105 -6.83 -7.64 -4.92
C LYS A 105 -8.07 -7.10 -4.23
N SER A 106 -9.15 -7.90 -4.19
CA SER A 106 -10.39 -7.56 -3.49
C SER A 106 -10.17 -7.23 -2.02
N ILE A 107 -9.29 -7.96 -1.33
CA ILE A 107 -8.92 -7.70 0.07
C ILE A 107 -8.21 -6.34 0.19
N ALA A 108 -7.23 -6.07 -0.68
CA ALA A 108 -6.51 -4.79 -0.69
C ALA A 108 -7.47 -3.61 -0.93
N LEU A 109 -8.40 -3.76 -1.87
CA LEU A 109 -9.41 -2.74 -2.19
C LEU A 109 -10.37 -2.53 -1.01
N ALA A 110 -10.84 -3.61 -0.37
CA ALA A 110 -11.74 -3.51 0.78
C ALA A 110 -11.07 -2.82 1.98
N GLN A 111 -9.84 -3.21 2.30
CA GLN A 111 -9.06 -2.54 3.35
C GLN A 111 -8.80 -1.08 2.98
N ALA A 112 -8.32 -0.79 1.76
CA ALA A 112 -8.10 0.59 1.32
C ALA A 112 -9.38 1.45 1.42
N ALA A 113 -10.53 0.93 1.01
CA ALA A 113 -11.81 1.63 1.10
C ALA A 113 -12.20 1.95 2.55
N MET A 114 -12.06 0.97 3.45
CA MET A 114 -12.38 1.13 4.85
C MET A 114 -11.42 2.10 5.57
N GLU A 115 -10.11 1.88 5.43
CA GLU A 115 -9.07 2.62 6.15
C GLU A 115 -8.94 4.08 5.66
N SER A 116 -9.22 4.35 4.38
CA SER A 116 -9.14 5.71 3.80
C SER A 116 -10.49 6.42 3.70
N SER A 117 -11.58 5.81 4.19
CA SER A 117 -12.94 6.31 3.96
C SER A 117 -13.18 6.62 2.48
N TRP A 118 -12.99 5.61 1.62
CA TRP A 118 -13.13 5.71 0.17
C TRP A 118 -12.21 6.78 -0.45
N ALA A 119 -10.93 6.77 -0.08
CA ALA A 119 -9.91 7.70 -0.57
C ALA A 119 -10.22 9.18 -0.30
N THR A 120 -10.93 9.49 0.80
CA THR A 120 -11.23 10.88 1.20
C THR A 120 -10.55 11.29 2.51
N SER A 121 -9.88 10.37 3.20
CA SER A 121 -9.17 10.71 4.44
C SER A 121 -8.04 11.72 4.18
N ARG A 122 -7.80 12.60 5.16
CA ARG A 122 -6.71 13.59 5.09
C ARG A 122 -5.34 12.92 4.86
N PHE A 123 -5.12 11.74 5.45
CA PHE A 123 -3.86 11.03 5.32
C PHE A 123 -3.66 10.46 3.91
N PHE A 124 -4.73 10.02 3.25
CA PHE A 124 -4.64 9.67 1.83
C PHE A 124 -4.34 10.92 0.99
N LEU A 125 -5.10 12.00 1.16
CA LEU A 125 -4.95 13.21 0.33
C LEU A 125 -3.61 13.92 0.51
N ALA A 126 -3.08 13.97 1.73
CA ALA A 126 -1.86 14.74 2.04
C ALA A 126 -0.59 13.89 1.97
N ALA A 127 -0.72 12.56 2.05
CA ALA A 127 0.39 11.67 2.28
C ALA A 127 0.34 10.37 1.48
N ASN A 128 -0.61 10.22 0.54
CA ASN A 128 -0.86 8.99 -0.22
C ASN A 128 -1.06 7.74 0.66
N ASN A 129 -1.31 7.93 1.96
CA ASN A 129 -1.38 6.83 2.92
C ASN A 129 -2.82 6.31 3.01
N ILE A 130 -3.15 5.39 2.10
CA ILE A 130 -4.51 4.86 1.94
C ILE A 130 -4.86 3.82 3.01
N PHE A 131 -3.87 3.23 3.69
CA PHE A 131 -4.06 2.21 4.73
C PHE A 131 -3.84 2.75 6.16
N GLY A 132 -3.56 4.04 6.31
CA GLY A 132 -3.31 4.64 7.62
C GLY A 132 -2.06 4.12 8.33
N VAL A 133 -1.02 3.70 7.60
CA VAL A 133 0.20 3.10 8.15
C VAL A 133 0.94 4.08 9.07
N TRP A 134 1.23 3.65 10.29
CA TRP A 134 1.96 4.44 11.28
C TRP A 134 3.44 4.55 10.92
N SER A 135 4.02 5.70 11.26
CA SER A 135 5.45 5.98 11.13
C SER A 135 6.09 5.98 12.51
N TYR A 136 7.01 5.04 12.73
CA TYR A 136 7.81 4.96 13.97
C TYR A 136 9.24 5.48 13.77
N ASN A 137 9.67 5.66 12.52
CA ASN A 137 10.97 6.20 12.17
C ASN A 137 10.85 7.71 11.94
N GLU A 138 11.65 8.51 12.62
CA GLU A 138 11.62 9.97 12.45
C GLU A 138 12.33 10.48 11.21
N ASN A 139 13.18 9.65 10.61
CA ASN A 139 13.94 9.98 9.42
C ASN A 139 13.19 9.65 8.13
N GLU A 140 11.99 9.05 8.20
CA GLU A 140 11.15 8.80 7.02
C GLU A 140 10.11 9.92 6.85
N PRO A 141 9.68 10.20 5.60
CA PRO A 141 8.61 11.16 5.37
C PRO A 141 7.34 10.75 6.13
N ARG A 142 6.80 11.68 6.94
CA ARG A 142 5.66 11.42 7.81
C ARG A 142 4.80 12.67 8.03
N ILE A 143 3.54 12.45 8.40
CA ILE A 143 2.57 13.49 8.74
C ILE A 143 1.98 13.21 10.12
N ALA A 144 1.86 14.25 10.96
CA ALA A 144 1.28 14.13 12.28
C ALA A 144 -0.25 13.96 12.19
N ALA A 145 -0.83 13.10 13.02
CA ALA A 145 -2.26 13.12 13.30
C ALA A 145 -2.66 14.45 13.96
N LEU A 146 -3.87 14.92 13.69
CA LEU A 146 -4.38 16.17 14.29
C LEU A 146 -4.60 16.01 15.80
N ASN A 147 -4.95 14.80 16.24
CA ASN A 147 -5.18 14.46 17.63
C ASN A 147 -4.01 13.66 18.20
N LYS A 148 -3.70 13.89 19.48
CA LYS A 148 -2.74 13.10 20.25
C LYS A 148 -3.43 11.86 20.83
N ARG A 149 -2.70 10.75 20.98
CA ARG A 149 -3.13 9.62 21.83
C ARG A 149 -2.50 9.81 23.20
N GLY A 150 -3.28 10.31 24.15
CA GLY A 150 -2.77 10.83 25.41
C GLY A 150 -1.82 12.02 25.15
N LYS A 151 -0.57 11.90 25.62
CA LYS A 151 0.46 12.95 25.42
C LYS A 151 1.28 12.79 24.14
N LYS A 152 1.17 11.66 23.43
CA LYS A 152 2.03 11.34 22.27
C LYS A 152 1.37 11.75 20.95
N THR A 153 2.13 12.42 20.09
CA THR A 153 1.76 12.66 18.69
C THR A 153 1.86 11.34 17.92
N ILE A 154 0.78 10.94 17.25
CA ILE A 154 0.81 9.82 16.32
C ILE A 154 1.33 10.34 14.98
N TRP A 155 2.29 9.64 14.40
CA TRP A 155 2.83 9.93 13.08
C TRP A 155 2.40 8.85 12.10
N LEU A 156 2.04 9.25 10.88
CA LEU A 156 1.69 8.34 9.80
C LEU A 156 2.66 8.53 8.65
N LYS A 157 2.98 7.44 7.94
CA LYS A 157 3.90 7.48 6.80
C LYS A 157 3.35 8.37 5.69
N LYS A 158 4.26 9.06 5.00
CA LYS A 158 3.99 9.80 3.77
C LYS A 158 4.69 9.10 2.60
N TYR A 159 3.90 8.73 1.60
CA TYR A 159 4.37 7.99 0.44
C TYR A 159 4.50 8.91 -0.78
N PRO A 160 5.49 8.65 -1.65
CA PRO A 160 5.65 9.41 -2.89
C PRO A 160 4.52 9.15 -3.90
N SER A 161 3.83 8.00 -3.81
CA SER A 161 2.68 7.65 -4.64
C SER A 161 1.72 6.70 -3.92
N LEU A 162 0.53 6.50 -4.48
CA LEU A 162 -0.43 5.51 -4.02
C LEU A 162 0.12 4.08 -4.17
N GLU A 163 0.80 3.78 -5.28
CA GLU A 163 1.45 2.48 -5.51
C GLU A 163 2.49 2.17 -4.43
N ALA A 164 3.27 3.17 -4.00
CA ALA A 164 4.24 2.99 -2.92
C ALA A 164 3.55 2.67 -1.58
N SER A 165 2.39 3.26 -1.30
CA SER A 165 1.58 2.92 -0.13
C SER A 165 1.01 1.49 -0.20
N ILE A 166 0.51 1.09 -1.37
CA ILE A 166 -0.02 -0.26 -1.61
C ILE A 166 1.09 -1.32 -1.50
N TYR A 167 2.26 -1.06 -2.07
CA TYR A 167 3.41 -1.95 -1.97
C TYR A 167 3.86 -2.14 -0.51
N ASP A 168 3.95 -1.05 0.26
CA ASP A 168 4.31 -1.13 1.69
C ASP A 168 3.25 -1.88 2.50
N TYR A 169 1.97 -1.69 2.20
CA TYR A 169 0.88 -2.46 2.80
C TYR A 169 1.01 -3.96 2.55
N TYR A 170 1.23 -4.40 1.30
CA TYR A 170 1.47 -5.81 1.01
C TYR A 170 2.68 -6.33 1.79
N ARG A 171 3.77 -5.56 1.86
CA ARG A 171 4.97 -5.95 2.64
C ARG A 171 4.70 -6.11 4.14
N ILE A 172 3.83 -5.30 4.74
CA ILE A 172 3.45 -5.43 6.15
C ILE A 172 2.80 -6.81 6.38
N LEU A 173 1.86 -7.20 5.53
CA LEU A 173 1.19 -8.50 5.60
C LEU A 173 2.15 -9.66 5.28
N SER A 174 3.10 -9.45 4.37
CA SER A 174 4.14 -10.43 4.03
C SER A 174 5.11 -10.72 5.17
N ARG A 175 5.43 -9.72 6.01
CA ARG A 175 6.51 -9.81 7.01
C ARG A 175 6.02 -9.95 8.45
N GLY A 176 4.79 -9.53 8.76
CA GLY A 176 4.29 -9.57 10.13
C GLY A 176 4.05 -10.99 10.63
N ASP A 177 4.52 -11.30 11.84
CA ASP A 177 4.28 -12.60 12.48
C ASP A 177 2.80 -12.88 12.72
N ALA A 178 2.03 -11.83 13.02
CA ALA A 178 0.58 -11.88 13.21
C ALA A 178 -0.19 -12.42 11.99
N TYR A 179 0.42 -12.38 10.80
CA TYR A 179 -0.21 -12.78 9.53
C TYR A 179 0.28 -14.14 9.00
N LYS A 180 1.03 -14.92 9.80
CA LYS A 180 1.49 -16.26 9.40
C LYS A 180 0.33 -17.18 8.99
N ALA A 181 -0.75 -17.19 9.77
CA ALA A 181 -1.93 -18.01 9.47
C ALA A 181 -2.63 -17.57 8.16
N PHE A 182 -2.69 -16.26 7.92
CA PHE A 182 -3.18 -15.69 6.66
C PHE A 182 -2.34 -16.16 5.47
N ARG A 183 -1.01 -16.00 5.54
CA ARG A 183 -0.09 -16.43 4.47
C ARG A 183 -0.13 -17.93 4.22
N LYS A 184 -0.24 -18.75 5.28
CA LYS A 184 -0.39 -20.21 5.15
C LYS A 184 -1.69 -20.57 4.42
N THR A 185 -2.80 -19.92 4.78
CA THR A 185 -4.11 -20.13 4.13
C THR A 185 -4.07 -19.69 2.66
N LEU A 186 -3.38 -18.58 2.36
CA LEU A 186 -3.19 -18.09 1.00
C LEU A 186 -2.48 -19.10 0.09
N MET A 187 -1.65 -19.99 0.63
CA MET A 187 -1.00 -21.02 -0.19
C MET A 187 -1.96 -22.11 -0.67
N THR A 188 -3.06 -22.36 0.05
CA THR A 188 -4.03 -23.42 -0.26
C THR A 188 -5.33 -22.89 -0.85
N SER A 189 -5.64 -21.61 -0.68
CA SER A 189 -6.83 -20.97 -1.22
C SER A 189 -6.58 -19.51 -1.58
N ASN A 190 -7.14 -19.07 -2.71
CA ASN A 190 -7.21 -17.65 -3.07
C ASN A 190 -8.61 -17.07 -2.81
N ASP A 191 -9.50 -17.79 -2.12
CA ASP A 191 -10.83 -17.29 -1.78
C ASP A 191 -10.70 -16.11 -0.79
N PRO A 192 -11.03 -14.87 -1.21
CA PRO A 192 -10.88 -13.70 -0.36
C PRO A 192 -11.76 -13.80 0.89
N PHE A 193 -12.91 -14.47 0.81
CA PHE A 193 -13.85 -14.60 1.90
C PHE A 193 -13.37 -15.54 3.01
N LEU A 194 -12.55 -16.53 2.67
CA LEU A 194 -11.84 -17.37 3.63
C LEU A 194 -10.63 -16.62 4.21
N LEU A 195 -9.90 -15.88 3.39
CA LEU A 195 -8.68 -15.21 3.80
C LEU A 195 -8.92 -14.10 4.82
N VAL A 196 -9.99 -13.32 4.67
CA VAL A 196 -10.32 -12.22 5.61
C VAL A 196 -10.60 -12.73 7.02
N THR A 197 -10.99 -13.99 7.21
CA THR A 197 -11.18 -14.60 8.54
C THR A 197 -9.85 -14.88 9.26
N LYS A 198 -8.70 -14.56 8.64
CA LYS A 198 -7.35 -14.71 9.22
C LYS A 198 -6.69 -13.36 9.49
N LEU A 199 -7.46 -12.27 9.42
CA LEU A 199 -7.00 -10.89 9.65
C LEU A 199 -7.40 -10.34 11.02
N ASP A 200 -7.76 -11.19 11.99
CA ASP A 200 -8.21 -10.78 13.33
C ASP A 200 -7.21 -9.86 14.04
N ASN A 201 -5.90 -10.09 13.83
CA ASN A 201 -4.84 -9.29 14.44
C ASN A 201 -4.52 -7.98 13.69
N TYR A 202 -5.23 -7.67 12.61
CA TYR A 202 -5.04 -6.43 11.86
C TYR A 202 -5.67 -5.24 12.58
N SER A 203 -6.75 -5.47 13.33
CA SER A 203 -7.54 -4.43 13.99
C SER A 203 -7.84 -4.79 15.44
N GLU A 204 -7.96 -3.77 16.30
CA GLU A 204 -8.45 -3.94 17.68
C GLU A 204 -9.88 -4.54 17.70
N LYS A 205 -10.60 -4.55 16.56
CA LYS A 205 -11.91 -5.20 16.39
C LYS A 205 -11.86 -6.73 16.34
N GLY A 206 -10.69 -7.36 16.19
CA GLY A 206 -10.59 -8.82 16.12
C GLY A 206 -11.36 -9.39 14.91
N SER A 207 -12.10 -10.48 15.14
CA SER A 207 -12.88 -11.18 14.09
C SER A 207 -13.95 -10.33 13.42
N ALA A 208 -14.51 -9.33 14.12
CA ALA A 208 -15.49 -8.40 13.52
C ALA A 208 -14.89 -7.62 12.33
N TYR A 209 -13.56 -7.43 12.31
CA TYR A 209 -12.86 -6.83 11.17
C TYR A 209 -13.01 -7.67 9.90
N GLY A 210 -12.86 -9.00 10.02
CA GLY A 210 -13.00 -9.92 8.89
C GLY A 210 -14.40 -9.91 8.30
N GLU A 211 -15.43 -9.82 9.16
CA GLU A 211 -16.84 -9.71 8.72
C GLU A 211 -17.14 -8.39 8.01
N GLU A 212 -16.60 -7.28 8.50
CA GLU A 212 -16.70 -5.98 7.83
C GLU A 212 -16.07 -6.03 6.43
N LEU A 213 -14.88 -6.64 6.30
CA LEU A 213 -14.23 -6.83 5.01
C LEU A 213 -15.05 -7.73 4.09
N ARG A 214 -15.59 -8.84 4.58
CA ARG A 214 -16.46 -9.74 3.82
C ARG A 214 -17.67 -8.98 3.25
N ALA A 215 -18.30 -8.14 4.07
CA ALA A 215 -19.43 -7.32 3.65
C ALA A 215 -19.04 -6.27 2.59
N ILE A 216 -17.89 -5.59 2.77
CA ILE A 216 -17.39 -4.60 1.81
C ILE A 216 -17.07 -5.27 0.46
N ILE A 217 -16.38 -6.40 0.47
CA ILE A 217 -16.03 -7.13 -0.76
C ILE A 217 -17.31 -7.50 -1.51
N LYS A 218 -18.26 -8.14 -0.83
CA LYS A 218 -19.51 -8.61 -1.43
C LYS A 218 -20.39 -7.48 -1.97
N PHE A 219 -20.59 -6.41 -1.18
CA PHE A 219 -21.47 -5.30 -1.56
C PHE A 219 -20.93 -4.51 -2.76
N ASN A 220 -19.62 -4.38 -2.87
CA ASN A 220 -18.99 -3.58 -3.94
C ASN A 220 -18.43 -4.45 -5.08
N HIS A 221 -18.71 -5.75 -5.07
CA HIS A 221 -18.24 -6.72 -6.07
C HIS A 221 -16.72 -6.66 -6.30
N PHE A 222 -15.94 -6.46 -5.23
CA PHE A 222 -14.49 -6.32 -5.37
C PHE A 222 -13.81 -7.63 -5.78
N ASP A 223 -14.44 -8.77 -5.50
CA ASP A 223 -14.03 -10.10 -5.95
C ASP A 223 -14.03 -10.24 -7.49
N ASP A 224 -14.78 -9.41 -8.22
CA ASP A 224 -14.69 -9.36 -9.68
C ASP A 224 -13.32 -8.92 -10.19
N TYR A 225 -12.56 -8.17 -9.38
CA TYR A 225 -11.19 -7.76 -9.71
C TYR A 225 -10.18 -8.88 -9.54
N ASP A 226 -10.48 -9.95 -8.78
CA ASP A 226 -9.54 -11.05 -8.54
C ASP A 226 -9.37 -11.96 -9.75
N ASN A 227 -10.34 -11.95 -10.67
CA ASN A 227 -10.30 -12.73 -11.89
C ASN A 227 -9.46 -12.02 -12.97
N PHE A 228 -8.32 -12.63 -13.33
CA PHE A 228 -7.45 -12.16 -14.41
C PHE A 228 -8.14 -12.02 -15.77
N ASP A 229 -9.25 -12.73 -16.00
CA ASP A 229 -9.84 -12.93 -17.33
C ASP A 229 -10.96 -11.94 -17.72
N ARG A 230 -11.38 -11.04 -16.83
CA ARG A 230 -12.53 -10.14 -17.12
C ARG A 230 -12.17 -8.83 -17.83
N SER A 231 -10.88 -8.50 -17.98
CA SER A 231 -10.47 -7.37 -18.84
C SER A 231 -10.92 -7.53 -20.29
N ASN A 232 -11.27 -8.75 -20.73
CA ASN A 232 -11.85 -9.04 -22.04
C ASN A 232 -13.39 -9.06 -22.10
N LYS A 233 -14.12 -8.96 -20.97
CA LYS A 233 -15.59 -9.08 -20.98
C LYS A 233 -16.31 -7.73 -21.15
N ALA A 234 -15.62 -6.60 -20.92
CA ALA A 234 -16.15 -5.26 -21.18
C ALA A 234 -16.33 -4.95 -22.68
N SER A 235 -15.84 -5.80 -23.59
CA SER A 235 -16.11 -5.74 -25.04
C SER A 235 -17.38 -6.49 -25.47
N ARG A 236 -18.13 -7.12 -24.54
CA ARG A 236 -19.34 -7.91 -24.84
C ARG A 236 -20.64 -7.27 -24.37
N ILE A 237 -20.63 -5.95 -24.17
CA ILE A 237 -21.85 -5.17 -23.95
C ILE A 237 -21.85 -4.01 -24.95
N ASN A 238 -21.87 -4.38 -26.24
CA ASN A 238 -22.48 -3.59 -27.31
C ASN A 238 -23.77 -4.32 -27.68
#